data_AF-A0A0F5JKB6-F1
#
_entry.id   AF-A0A0F5JKB6-F1
#
_cell.length_a   1.000
_cell.length_b   1.000
_cell.length_c   1.000
_cell.angle_alpha   90.00
_cell.angle_beta   90.00
_cell.angle_gamma   90.00
#
_symmetry.space_group_name_H-M   'P 1'
#
loop_
_entity.id
_entity.type
_entity.pdbx_description
1 polymer ?
#
loop_
_entity_poly.entity_id
_entity_poly.type
_entity_poly.pdbx_seq_one_letter_code
_entity_poly.pdbx_strand_id
1 'polypeptide(L)'
;MADYIAYIDLLGIKDMAKYSVDKYAAAMSVFTDKLKSCAVDVFDKDEKYKDSHVYYFSDSAFIRCKEIKAMFMYLISLRSDLISTASPLMFTAAVGVEHFNNRTGKRRNTERDEVHYTDKTKYVDGVFFETKEACEVYVLQNSFKGIGIFIDNQVLDVWRDELSKADFEREKEQYISRSFYFPSINTSNPVYYNDLKLQSYEMHSVYFQKVLKRYHSANLKSKKYGRYYLSYLANWILSEISSDKDIKSNISYINLIENKDALIDNLRNNAYKFDLLIFFLLNAFINYKDVKGVDSEAFNSIIKFIVSTSSTRKYINDLASIPEGILSTDNRDIFIDFYQTILKEVPEKKAGGRKNEKKKNKEKE
;
A
#
# COMPACT_ATOMS: atom_id res chain seq x y z
N MET A 1 15.72 27.20 1.12
CA MET A 1 15.82 25.89 1.78
C MET A 1 14.41 25.37 1.89
N ALA A 2 14.20 24.10 1.55
CA ALA A 2 12.88 23.49 1.54
C ALA A 2 12.76 22.55 2.74
N ASP A 3 11.60 22.53 3.37
CA ASP A 3 11.29 21.55 4.41
C ASP A 3 10.35 20.50 3.82
N TYR A 4 10.47 19.27 4.30
CA TYR A 4 9.54 18.20 3.98
C TYR A 4 8.44 18.17 5.03
N ILE A 5 7.19 18.10 4.55
CA ILE A 5 6.01 18.12 5.41
C ILE A 5 5.16 16.89 5.14
N ALA A 6 4.51 16.36 6.17
CA ALA A 6 3.59 15.26 6.04
C ALA A 6 2.33 15.50 6.86
N TYR A 7 1.20 15.04 6.35
CA TYR A 7 -0.07 15.00 7.07
C TYR A 7 -0.57 13.56 7.12
N ILE A 8 -0.94 13.10 8.30
CA ILE A 8 -1.41 11.73 8.55
C ILE A 8 -2.78 11.75 9.21
N ASP A 9 -3.60 10.76 8.90
CA ASP A 9 -4.93 10.57 9.48
C ASP A 9 -5.22 9.08 9.69
N LEU A 10 -5.62 8.70 10.89
CA LEU A 10 -5.98 7.33 11.24
C LEU A 10 -7.34 6.95 10.64
N LEU A 11 -7.43 5.73 10.12
CA LEU A 11 -8.66 5.22 9.51
C LEU A 11 -9.61 4.57 10.51
N GLY A 12 -10.91 4.88 10.36
CA GLY A 12 -11.99 4.22 11.07
C GLY A 12 -12.15 4.65 12.54
N ILE A 13 -11.46 5.72 12.96
CA ILE A 13 -11.52 6.22 14.32
C ILE A 13 -12.90 6.81 14.65
N LYS A 14 -13.51 7.56 13.73
CA LYS A 14 -14.89 8.08 13.90
C LYS A 14 -15.91 6.97 14.14
N ASP A 15 -15.83 5.87 13.39
CA ASP A 15 -16.67 4.71 13.61
C ASP A 15 -16.37 4.06 14.97
N MET A 16 -15.10 3.98 15.36
CA MET A 16 -14.71 3.43 16.67
C MET A 16 -15.32 4.25 17.82
N ALA A 17 -15.20 5.58 17.76
CA ALA A 17 -15.78 6.49 18.75
C ALA A 17 -17.30 6.35 18.86
N LYS A 18 -17.99 6.13 17.74
CA LYS A 18 -19.44 5.92 17.71
C LYS A 18 -19.89 4.68 18.48
N TYR A 19 -19.10 3.59 18.43
CA TYR A 19 -19.51 2.30 19.01
C TYR A 19 -18.84 1.99 20.35
N SER A 20 -17.68 2.60 20.67
CA SER A 20 -16.96 2.36 21.93
C SER A 20 -15.96 3.48 22.22
N VAL A 21 -16.29 4.33 23.19
CA VAL A 21 -15.43 5.41 23.68
C VAL A 21 -14.13 4.85 24.28
N ASP A 22 -14.17 3.73 25.00
CA ASP A 22 -12.97 3.12 25.59
C ASP A 22 -11.99 2.63 24.53
N LYS A 23 -12.49 1.99 23.46
CA LYS A 23 -11.64 1.55 22.35
C LYS A 23 -11.02 2.74 21.63
N TYR A 24 -11.81 3.81 21.43
CA TYR A 24 -11.32 5.06 20.87
C TYR A 24 -10.19 5.65 21.74
N ALA A 25 -10.40 5.80 23.04
CA ALA A 25 -9.41 6.35 23.97
C ALA A 25 -8.13 5.51 23.98
N ALA A 26 -8.25 4.19 24.01
CA ALA A 26 -7.11 3.28 23.92
C ALA A 26 -6.35 3.43 22.60
N ALA A 27 -7.05 3.58 21.47
CA ALA A 27 -6.42 3.80 20.17
C ALA A 27 -5.68 5.15 20.10
N MET A 28 -6.25 6.23 20.66
CA MET A 28 -5.60 7.55 20.71
C MET A 28 -4.38 7.55 21.62
N SER A 29 -4.42 6.84 22.76
CA SER A 29 -3.24 6.65 23.61
C SER A 29 -2.13 5.95 22.85
N VAL A 30 -2.43 4.80 22.23
CA VAL A 30 -1.44 4.05 21.43
C VAL A 30 -0.88 4.92 20.31
N PHE A 31 -1.72 5.64 19.57
CA PHE A 31 -1.27 6.51 18.49
C PHE A 31 -0.33 7.60 18.99
N THR A 32 -0.72 8.32 20.04
CA THR A 32 0.07 9.41 20.62
C THR A 32 1.40 8.89 21.16
N ASP A 33 1.41 7.73 21.81
CA ASP A 33 2.62 7.10 22.33
C ASP A 33 3.56 6.70 21.19
N LYS A 34 3.02 6.16 20.10
CA LYS A 34 3.82 5.79 18.90
C LYS A 34 4.35 7.00 18.14
N LEU A 35 3.57 8.08 18.02
CA LEU A 35 4.07 9.33 17.44
C LEU A 35 5.30 9.85 18.19
N LYS A 36 5.26 9.81 19.53
CA LYS A 36 6.35 10.25 20.40
C LYS A 36 7.55 9.33 20.32
N SER A 37 7.36 8.01 20.48
CA SER A 37 8.47 7.05 20.49
C SER A 37 9.20 7.06 19.15
N CYS A 38 8.49 7.05 18.03
CA CYS A 38 9.11 7.12 16.70
C CYS A 38 9.83 8.45 16.46
N ALA A 39 9.35 9.55 17.04
CA ALA A 39 9.99 10.86 16.90
C ALA A 39 11.33 10.88 17.64
N VAL A 40 11.35 10.42 18.89
CA VAL A 40 12.59 10.24 19.68
C VAL A 40 13.55 9.31 18.95
N ASP A 41 13.07 8.17 18.48
CA ASP A 41 13.90 7.16 17.81
C ASP A 41 14.52 7.64 16.49
N VAL A 42 14.00 8.68 15.86
CA VAL A 42 14.49 9.15 14.55
C VAL A 42 15.12 10.53 14.65
N PHE A 43 14.47 11.49 15.29
CA PHE A 43 14.88 12.89 15.31
C PHE A 43 15.93 13.20 16.38
N ASP A 44 16.04 12.42 17.47
CA ASP A 44 17.09 12.65 18.47
C ASP A 44 18.45 12.02 18.07
N LYS A 45 18.50 11.26 16.98
CA LYS A 45 19.70 10.52 16.56
C LYS A 45 20.80 11.39 15.95
N ASP A 46 20.44 12.54 15.39
CA ASP A 46 21.38 13.40 14.65
C ASP A 46 21.00 14.87 14.83
N GLU A 47 22.01 15.72 14.99
CA GLU A 47 21.84 17.15 15.18
C GLU A 47 21.09 17.82 14.03
N LYS A 48 21.27 17.33 12.80
CA LYS A 48 20.57 17.87 11.63
C LYS A 48 19.05 17.63 11.64
N TYR A 49 18.53 16.75 12.51
CA TYR A 49 17.11 16.47 12.64
C TYR A 49 16.42 17.22 13.79
N LYS A 50 17.17 17.94 14.64
CA LYS A 50 16.65 18.57 15.88
C LYS A 50 15.52 19.57 15.66
N ASP A 51 15.46 20.20 14.49
CA ASP A 51 14.39 21.15 14.12
C ASP A 51 13.18 20.44 13.49
N SER A 52 13.08 19.11 13.60
CA SER A 52 11.92 18.34 13.12
C SER A 52 10.86 18.29 14.21
N HIS A 53 9.59 18.43 13.82
CA HIS A 53 8.48 18.55 14.75
C HIS A 53 7.28 17.70 14.33
N VAL A 54 6.57 17.17 15.33
CA VAL A 54 5.32 16.43 15.18
C VAL A 54 4.23 17.16 15.96
N TYR A 55 3.21 17.64 15.24
CA TYR A 55 2.05 18.30 15.79
C TYR A 55 0.85 17.36 15.64
N TYR A 56 0.34 16.83 16.75
CA TYR A 56 -0.78 15.89 16.71
C TYR A 56 -2.09 16.59 17.12
N PHE A 57 -3.19 16.16 16.50
CA PHE A 57 -4.54 16.59 16.84
C PHE A 57 -5.49 15.41 16.68
N SER A 58 -5.96 14.87 17.81
CA SER A 58 -6.86 13.72 17.85
C SER A 58 -6.28 12.51 17.10
N ASP A 59 -6.87 12.15 15.97
CA ASP A 59 -6.57 11.02 15.11
C ASP A 59 -5.67 11.37 13.92
N SER A 60 -5.16 12.60 13.90
CA SER A 60 -4.30 13.13 12.85
C SER A 60 -3.00 13.71 13.41
N ALA A 61 -1.99 13.84 12.55
CA ALA A 61 -0.79 14.61 12.87
C ALA A 61 -0.20 15.29 11.63
N PHE A 62 0.46 16.42 11.86
CA PHE A 62 1.29 17.13 10.91
C PHE A 62 2.75 17.00 11.32
N ILE A 63 3.62 16.64 10.40
CA ILE A 63 5.05 16.44 10.63
C ILE A 63 5.82 17.40 9.73
N ARG A 64 6.85 18.04 10.27
CA ARG A 64 7.81 18.85 9.53
C ARG A 64 9.21 18.32 9.79
N CYS A 65 10.01 18.18 8.74
CA CYS A 65 11.37 17.67 8.82
C CYS A 65 12.23 18.32 7.73
N LYS A 66 13.48 18.67 8.05
CA LYS A 66 14.42 19.23 7.07
C LYS A 66 15.00 18.19 6.12
N GLU A 67 14.93 16.91 6.49
CA GLU A 67 15.64 15.83 5.82
C GLU A 67 14.67 14.73 5.43
N ILE A 68 14.53 14.50 4.12
CA ILE A 68 13.56 13.53 3.59
C ILE A 68 13.78 12.11 4.12
N LYS A 69 15.05 11.70 4.33
CA LYS A 69 15.37 10.39 4.90
C LYS A 69 14.83 10.24 6.31
N ALA A 70 14.92 11.27 7.14
CA ALA A 70 14.37 11.24 8.49
C ALA A 70 12.84 11.19 8.47
N MET A 71 12.20 11.97 7.59
CA MET A 71 10.75 11.86 7.36
C MET A 71 10.35 10.43 6.96
N PHE A 72 11.06 9.80 6.02
CA PHE A 72 10.78 8.43 5.59
C PHE A 72 10.98 7.40 6.69
N MET A 73 12.10 7.48 7.42
CA MET A 73 12.37 6.59 8.55
C MET A 73 11.29 6.71 9.64
N TYR A 74 10.87 7.94 9.95
CA TYR A 74 9.81 8.21 10.91
C TYR A 74 8.48 7.57 10.48
N LEU A 75 8.04 7.81 9.23
CA LEU A 75 6.76 7.31 8.73
C LEU A 75 6.75 5.78 8.58
N ILE A 76 7.87 5.17 8.17
CA ILE A 76 8.05 3.71 8.12
C ILE A 76 7.96 3.11 9.53
N SER A 77 8.67 3.70 10.50
CA SER A 77 8.65 3.25 11.89
C SER A 77 7.25 3.36 12.48
N LEU A 78 6.57 4.50 12.28
CA LEU A 78 5.22 4.72 12.75
C LEU A 78 4.23 3.71 12.16
N ARG A 79 4.29 3.45 10.86
CA ARG A 79 3.44 2.45 10.19
C ARG A 79 3.64 1.05 10.77
N SER A 80 4.89 0.64 10.95
CA SER A 80 5.20 -0.66 11.52
C SER A 80 4.68 -0.80 12.95
N ASP A 81 4.95 0.20 13.78
CA ASP A 81 4.56 0.20 15.18
C ASP A 81 3.04 0.14 15.34
N LEU A 82 2.29 0.87 14.53
CA LEU A 82 0.83 0.87 14.57
C LEU A 82 0.21 -0.46 14.08
N ILE A 83 0.78 -1.08 13.05
CA ILE A 83 0.35 -2.40 12.54
C ILE A 83 0.67 -3.52 13.52
N SER A 84 1.78 -3.41 14.24
CA SER A 84 2.25 -4.46 15.15
C SER A 84 1.37 -4.64 16.39
N THR A 85 0.60 -3.61 16.76
CA THR A 85 -0.30 -3.62 17.91
C THR A 85 -1.30 -4.78 17.90
N ALA A 86 -1.87 -5.10 19.07
CA ALA A 86 -2.91 -6.13 19.18
C ALA A 86 -4.16 -5.80 18.34
N SER A 87 -4.48 -4.51 18.22
CA SER A 87 -5.56 -3.97 17.41
C SER A 87 -4.94 -3.00 16.39
N PRO A 88 -4.50 -3.49 15.21
CA PRO A 88 -3.78 -2.69 14.22
C PRO A 88 -4.49 -1.37 13.93
N LEU A 89 -3.74 -0.28 13.96
CA LEU A 89 -4.19 1.03 13.53
C LEU A 89 -3.60 1.28 12.14
N MET A 90 -4.47 1.62 11.19
CA MET A 90 -4.07 1.93 9.82
C MET A 90 -4.23 3.42 9.60
N PHE A 91 -3.38 4.02 8.77
CA PHE A 91 -3.47 5.43 8.44
C PHE A 91 -3.35 5.68 6.95
N THR A 92 -3.73 6.89 6.59
CA THR A 92 -3.46 7.49 5.28
C THR A 92 -2.55 8.68 5.51
N ALA A 93 -1.55 8.85 4.67
CA ALA A 93 -0.63 9.97 4.76
C ALA A 93 -0.38 10.58 3.39
N ALA A 94 0.01 11.85 3.39
CA ALA A 94 0.64 12.49 2.24
C ALA A 94 1.91 13.21 2.69
N VAL A 95 2.91 13.26 1.82
CA VAL A 95 4.18 13.96 2.01
C VAL A 95 4.36 14.95 0.86
N GLY A 96 4.70 16.18 1.20
CA GLY A 96 4.98 17.27 0.28
C GLY A 96 6.23 18.05 0.67
N VAL A 97 6.47 19.14 -0.04
CA VAL A 97 7.57 20.07 0.20
C VAL A 97 7.01 21.45 0.49
N GLU A 98 7.56 22.12 1.48
CA GLU A 98 7.27 23.49 1.84
C GLU A 98 8.47 24.39 1.51
N HIS A 99 8.26 25.37 0.63
CA HIS A 99 9.29 26.33 0.25
C HIS A 99 9.20 27.60 1.09
N PHE A 100 10.23 27.87 1.89
CA PHE A 100 10.33 29.14 2.60
C PHE A 100 10.67 30.28 1.63
N ASN A 101 9.65 31.06 1.27
CA ASN A 101 9.86 32.35 0.63
C ASN A 101 10.34 33.36 1.68
N ASN A 102 11.62 33.75 1.62
CA ASN A 102 12.25 34.83 2.39
C ASN A 102 11.63 36.24 2.17
N ARG A 103 10.41 36.35 1.62
CA ARG A 103 9.78 37.62 1.24
C ARG A 103 9.21 38.43 2.41
N THR A 104 9.15 37.87 3.62
CA THR A 104 9.03 38.69 4.84
C THR A 104 10.40 38.79 5.49
N GLY A 105 11.18 39.80 5.10
CA GLY A 105 12.49 40.16 5.66
C GLY A 105 12.48 40.60 7.13
N LYS A 106 11.71 39.92 7.98
CA LYS A 106 11.87 39.92 9.42
C LYS A 106 12.19 38.48 9.81
N ARG A 107 13.49 38.21 9.99
CA ARG A 107 13.93 37.21 10.95
C ARG A 107 13.16 37.49 12.25
N ARG A 108 12.10 36.73 12.51
CA ARG A 108 11.53 36.63 13.85
C ARG A 108 12.60 35.92 14.65
N ASN A 109 13.34 36.70 15.42
CA ASN A 109 14.18 36.18 16.48
C ASN A 109 13.35 35.22 17.35
N THR A 110 13.87 34.01 17.50
CA THR A 110 13.78 33.15 18.69
C THR A 110 12.38 32.77 19.21
N GLU A 111 12.07 31.47 19.10
CA GLU A 111 11.18 30.67 19.99
C GLU A 111 9.67 30.54 19.73
N ARG A 112 9.10 30.87 18.56
CA ARG A 112 7.71 30.46 18.26
C ARG A 112 7.52 30.09 16.78
N ASP A 113 7.65 28.80 16.51
CA ASP A 113 7.34 28.16 15.23
C ASP A 113 5.85 28.36 14.87
N GLU A 114 5.63 29.06 13.75
CA GLU A 114 4.86 28.75 12.52
C GLU A 114 3.65 27.80 12.52
N VAL A 115 3.37 27.13 13.63
CA VAL A 115 2.01 26.82 14.09
C VAL A 115 1.61 28.00 14.97
N HIS A 116 1.04 29.03 14.36
CA HIS A 116 0.56 30.17 15.12
C HIS A 116 -0.62 29.74 15.99
N TYR A 117 -0.38 29.62 17.29
CA TYR A 117 -1.43 29.71 18.30
C TYR A 117 -2.16 31.01 18.03
N THR A 118 -3.41 30.92 17.57
CA THR A 118 -4.29 32.10 17.45
C THR A 118 -4.21 32.88 18.75
N ASP A 119 -4.12 34.20 18.62
CA ASP A 119 -4.14 35.22 19.68
C ASP A 119 -4.54 34.61 21.03
N LYS A 120 -3.55 34.31 21.87
CA LYS A 120 -3.72 33.59 23.14
C LYS A 120 -4.59 34.41 24.07
N THR A 121 -5.88 34.42 23.81
CA THR A 121 -6.86 34.68 24.84
C THR A 121 -6.77 33.50 25.80
N LYS A 122 -7.10 33.73 27.08
CA LYS A 122 -7.17 32.68 28.09
C LYS A 122 -8.06 31.48 27.68
N TYR A 123 -8.87 31.62 26.63
CA TYR A 123 -9.98 30.74 26.30
C TYR A 123 -9.83 29.97 24.99
N VAL A 124 -8.96 30.41 24.07
CA VAL A 124 -8.88 29.84 22.71
C VAL A 124 -7.44 29.63 22.30
N ASP A 125 -7.06 28.37 22.12
CA ASP A 125 -5.86 27.94 21.43
C ASP A 125 -6.28 27.26 20.12
N GLY A 126 -5.72 27.70 19.00
CA GLY A 126 -6.04 27.18 17.68
C GLY A 126 -4.83 27.20 16.76
N VAL A 127 -4.80 26.28 15.80
CA VAL A 127 -3.74 26.11 14.82
C VAL A 127 -4.37 26.05 13.44
N PHE A 128 -3.78 26.71 12.45
CA PHE A 128 -4.16 26.60 11.05
C PHE A 128 -2.91 26.57 10.15
N PHE A 129 -3.06 26.02 8.95
CA PHE A 129 -1.99 25.99 7.96
C PHE A 129 -1.92 27.34 7.24
N GLU A 130 -0.78 28.04 7.36
CA GLU A 130 -0.57 29.35 6.74
C GLU A 130 -0.06 29.27 5.30
N THR A 131 0.63 28.18 4.97
CA THR A 131 1.24 28.01 3.66
C THR A 131 0.33 27.26 2.71
N LYS A 132 0.47 27.57 1.41
CA LYS A 132 -0.27 26.91 0.35
C LYS A 132 0.12 25.42 0.31
N GLU A 133 1.40 25.15 0.49
CA GLU A 133 2.01 23.83 0.45
C GLU A 133 1.47 22.93 1.58
N ALA A 134 1.34 23.44 2.81
CA ALA A 134 0.72 22.69 3.90
C ALA A 134 -0.77 22.41 3.64
N CYS A 135 -1.51 23.38 3.08
CA CYS A 135 -2.89 23.17 2.64
C CYS A 135 -2.99 22.10 1.53
N GLU A 136 -2.08 22.10 0.56
CA GLU A 136 -2.05 21.12 -0.53
C GLU A 136 -1.78 19.70 -0.02
N VAL A 137 -0.85 19.52 0.93
CA VAL A 137 -0.61 18.21 1.57
C VAL A 137 -1.82 17.72 2.35
N TYR A 138 -2.50 18.61 3.08
CA TYR A 138 -3.76 18.28 3.75
C TYR A 138 -4.86 17.84 2.76
N VAL A 139 -5.01 18.55 1.63
CA VAL A 139 -5.97 18.19 0.59
C VAL A 139 -5.59 16.86 -0.08
N LEU A 140 -4.31 16.64 -0.33
CA LEU A 140 -3.78 15.42 -0.93
C LEU A 140 -4.06 14.19 -0.05
N GLN A 141 -3.75 14.28 1.25
CA GLN A 141 -4.08 13.22 2.21
C GLN A 141 -5.59 12.97 2.24
N ASN A 142 -6.43 14.00 2.33
CA ASN A 142 -7.88 13.83 2.38
C ASN A 142 -8.45 13.23 1.09
N SER A 143 -7.83 13.52 -0.06
CA SER A 143 -8.24 13.01 -1.37
C SER A 143 -7.76 11.58 -1.61
N PHE A 144 -6.70 11.15 -0.93
CA PHE A 144 -6.17 9.79 -1.02
C PHE A 144 -7.17 8.77 -0.45
N LYS A 145 -7.56 7.78 -1.27
CA LYS A 145 -8.54 6.73 -0.93
C LYS A 145 -7.88 5.35 -0.83
N GLY A 146 -6.68 5.30 -0.28
CA GLY A 146 -5.92 4.10 0.03
C GLY A 146 -5.47 4.07 1.49
N ILE A 147 -4.77 3.01 1.88
CA ILE A 147 -3.89 2.96 3.06
C ILE A 147 -2.45 2.97 2.57
N GLY A 148 -1.64 3.87 3.13
CA GLY A 148 -0.26 4.07 2.70
C GLY A 148 0.19 5.52 2.89
N ILE A 149 1.34 5.84 2.30
CA ILE A 149 1.96 7.16 2.37
C ILE A 149 2.08 7.70 0.95
N PHE A 150 1.27 8.69 0.59
CA PHE A 150 1.34 9.31 -0.73
C PHE A 150 2.52 10.29 -0.81
N ILE A 151 3.54 9.98 -1.61
CA ILE A 151 4.66 10.89 -1.85
C ILE A 151 4.37 11.74 -3.08
N ASP A 152 4.22 13.06 -2.87
CA ASP A 152 4.04 14.00 -3.98
C ASP A 152 5.26 14.01 -4.91
N ASN A 153 5.04 14.23 -6.21
CA ASN A 153 6.13 14.25 -7.18
C ASN A 153 7.14 15.38 -6.91
N GLN A 154 6.70 16.51 -6.34
CA GLN A 154 7.59 17.60 -5.97
C GLN A 154 8.63 17.17 -4.93
N VAL A 155 8.27 16.24 -4.02
CA VAL A 155 9.22 15.65 -3.06
C VAL A 155 10.34 14.92 -3.81
N LEU A 156 9.98 14.14 -4.83
CA LEU A 156 10.96 13.40 -5.62
C LEU A 156 11.83 14.33 -6.48
N ASP A 157 11.26 15.44 -6.96
CA ASP A 157 12.01 16.42 -7.74
C ASP A 157 13.05 17.14 -6.86
N VAL A 158 12.65 17.64 -5.69
CA VAL A 158 13.57 18.31 -4.75
C VAL A 158 14.63 17.35 -4.24
N TRP A 159 14.25 16.12 -3.86
CA TRP A 159 15.20 15.11 -3.40
C TRP A 159 16.21 14.70 -4.48
N ARG A 160 15.77 14.63 -5.75
CA ARG A 160 16.67 14.36 -6.89
C ARG A 160 17.67 15.48 -7.09
N ASP A 161 17.25 16.74 -6.93
CA ASP A 161 18.11 17.90 -7.13
C ASP A 161 19.16 18.07 -6.01
N GLU A 162 18.93 17.44 -4.85
CA GLU A 162 19.87 17.41 -3.70
C GLU A 162 20.97 16.35 -3.83
N LEU A 163 20.86 15.41 -4.78
CA LEU A 163 21.73 14.25 -4.90
C LEU A 163 22.33 14.10 -6.29
N SER A 164 23.40 13.31 -6.41
CA SER A 164 23.82 12.83 -7.72
C SER A 164 22.75 11.90 -8.31
N LYS A 165 22.65 11.83 -9.64
CA LYS A 165 21.68 10.94 -10.31
C LYS A 165 21.78 9.48 -9.85
N ALA A 166 23.00 8.98 -9.64
CA ALA A 166 23.23 7.61 -9.21
C ALA A 166 22.80 7.38 -7.75
N ASP A 167 23.07 8.35 -6.87
CA ASP A 167 22.66 8.26 -5.47
C ASP A 167 21.13 8.37 -5.33
N PHE A 168 20.50 9.27 -6.08
CA PHE A 168 19.05 9.39 -6.09
C PHE A 168 18.36 8.09 -6.52
N GLU A 169 18.77 7.48 -7.65
CA GLU A 169 18.12 6.23 -8.09
C GLU A 169 18.35 5.08 -7.09
N ARG A 170 19.54 4.97 -6.51
CA ARG A 170 19.83 3.96 -5.46
C ARG A 170 18.94 4.16 -4.23
N GLU A 171 18.81 5.39 -3.74
CA GLU A 171 18.02 5.67 -2.55
C GLU A 171 16.51 5.58 -2.83
N LYS A 172 16.07 6.07 -3.98
CA LYS A 172 14.68 5.90 -4.43
C LYS A 172 14.32 4.43 -4.54
N GLU A 173 15.19 3.58 -5.10
CA GLU A 173 15.00 2.14 -5.11
C GLU A 173 14.93 1.56 -3.69
N GLN A 174 15.69 2.10 -2.73
CA GLN A 174 15.65 1.64 -1.34
C GLN A 174 14.33 2.01 -0.63
N TYR A 175 13.80 3.21 -0.85
CA TYR A 175 12.67 3.74 -0.06
C TYR A 175 11.32 3.71 -0.77
N ILE A 176 11.27 3.81 -2.10
CA ILE A 176 10.03 4.11 -2.83
C ILE A 176 9.53 2.89 -3.61
N SER A 177 8.24 2.61 -3.49
CA SER A 177 7.50 1.67 -4.34
C SER A 177 6.37 2.40 -5.08
N ARG A 178 5.90 1.84 -6.20
CA ARG A 178 4.73 2.36 -6.92
C ARG A 178 3.48 1.59 -6.52
N SER A 179 2.55 2.22 -5.81
CA SER A 179 1.29 1.59 -5.46
C SER A 179 0.14 2.18 -6.28
N PHE A 180 -1.07 1.66 -6.04
CA PHE A 180 -2.27 2.15 -6.67
C PHE A 180 -3.46 2.10 -5.71
N TYR A 181 -4.46 2.94 -5.94
CA TYR A 181 -5.74 2.88 -5.23
C TYR A 181 -6.90 3.18 -6.17
N PHE A 182 -8.11 2.76 -5.77
CA PHE A 182 -9.32 3.10 -6.51
C PHE A 182 -10.03 4.29 -5.84
N PRO A 183 -10.21 5.42 -6.53
CA PRO A 183 -10.83 6.61 -5.93
C PRO A 183 -12.30 6.37 -5.55
N SER A 184 -12.99 5.47 -6.26
CA SER A 184 -14.36 5.07 -5.98
C SER A 184 -14.60 3.58 -6.28
N ILE A 185 -15.70 3.02 -5.74
CA ILE A 185 -16.16 1.67 -6.11
C ILE A 185 -16.80 1.62 -7.50
N ASN A 186 -17.04 2.78 -8.11
CA ASN A 186 -17.65 2.89 -9.44
C ASN A 186 -16.59 3.13 -10.53
N THR A 187 -15.30 3.20 -10.18
CA THR A 187 -14.22 3.53 -11.14
C THR A 187 -13.40 2.30 -11.47
N SER A 188 -13.31 1.96 -12.75
CA SER A 188 -12.47 0.88 -13.27
C SER A 188 -10.99 1.23 -13.27
N ASN A 189 -10.66 2.53 -13.29
CA ASN A 189 -9.29 3.02 -13.39
C ASN A 189 -8.73 3.35 -12.01
N PRO A 190 -7.60 2.74 -11.61
CA PRO A 190 -6.90 3.12 -10.40
C PRO A 190 -6.10 4.41 -10.61
N VAL A 191 -5.75 5.05 -9.50
CA VAL A 191 -4.77 6.13 -9.45
C VAL A 191 -3.46 5.55 -8.92
N TYR A 192 -2.37 5.81 -9.64
CA TYR A 192 -1.02 5.36 -9.28
C TYR A 192 -0.29 6.44 -8.50
N TYR A 193 0.51 6.03 -7.52
CA TYR A 193 1.24 6.95 -6.67
C TYR A 193 2.52 6.30 -6.13
N ASN A 194 3.44 7.14 -5.64
CA ASN A 194 4.65 6.68 -4.97
C ASN A 194 4.36 6.50 -3.48
N ASP A 195 4.73 5.34 -2.93
CA ASP A 195 4.58 4.98 -1.52
C ASP A 195 5.96 4.63 -0.92
N LEU A 196 6.05 4.60 0.40
CA LEU A 196 7.23 4.07 1.08
C LEU A 196 7.16 2.54 1.10
N LYS A 197 8.22 1.88 0.65
CA LYS A 197 8.38 0.44 0.70
C LYS A 197 8.13 -0.10 2.11
N LEU A 198 7.49 -1.25 2.18
CA LEU A 198 7.39 -2.03 3.41
C LEU A 198 8.74 -2.66 3.72
N GLN A 199 9.16 -2.57 4.98
CA GLN A 199 10.39 -3.21 5.44
C GLN A 199 10.15 -4.69 5.74
N SER A 200 11.22 -5.49 5.76
CA SER A 200 11.14 -6.95 5.96
C SER A 200 10.39 -7.36 7.24
N TYR A 201 10.53 -6.57 8.32
CA TYR A 201 9.83 -6.80 9.58
C TYR A 201 8.33 -6.43 9.53
N GLU A 202 7.93 -5.48 8.67
CA GLU A 202 6.52 -5.19 8.39
C GLU A 202 5.86 -6.32 7.57
N MET A 203 6.66 -7.02 6.76
CA MET A 203 6.22 -8.05 5.84
C MET A 203 6.06 -9.45 6.47
N HIS A 204 5.98 -9.52 7.81
CA HIS A 204 5.76 -10.78 8.50
C HIS A 204 4.33 -11.31 8.29
N SER A 205 4.19 -12.63 8.12
CA SER A 205 2.90 -13.30 7.83
C SER A 205 1.81 -13.00 8.88
N VAL A 206 2.19 -12.85 10.15
CA VAL A 206 1.29 -12.46 11.25
C VAL A 206 0.65 -11.09 10.98
N TYR A 207 1.42 -10.11 10.52
CA TYR A 207 0.90 -8.78 10.20
C TYR A 207 0.03 -8.81 8.95
N PHE A 208 0.42 -9.58 7.94
CA PHE A 208 -0.42 -9.82 6.77
C PHE A 208 -1.80 -10.34 7.16
N GLN A 209 -1.87 -11.34 8.02
CA GLN A 209 -3.13 -11.90 8.52
C GLN A 209 -3.95 -10.89 9.31
N LYS A 210 -3.31 -10.05 10.13
CA LYS A 210 -3.98 -8.95 10.83
C LYS A 210 -4.60 -7.95 9.84
N VAL A 211 -3.87 -7.58 8.79
CA VAL A 211 -4.35 -6.67 7.73
C VAL A 211 -5.51 -7.28 6.96
N LEU A 212 -5.44 -8.56 6.57
CA LEU A 212 -6.54 -9.24 5.88
C LEU A 212 -7.81 -9.30 6.73
N LYS A 213 -7.70 -9.58 8.04
CA LYS A 213 -8.85 -9.57 8.96
C LYS A 213 -9.49 -8.18 9.04
N ARG A 214 -8.67 -7.12 9.06
CA ARG A 214 -9.13 -5.73 9.03
C ARG A 214 -9.80 -5.37 7.71
N TYR A 215 -9.21 -5.78 6.59
CA TYR A 215 -9.80 -5.61 5.27
C TYR A 215 -11.17 -6.29 5.21
N HIS A 216 -11.27 -7.57 5.54
CA HIS A 216 -12.53 -8.29 5.54
C HIS A 216 -13.59 -7.60 6.40
N SER A 217 -13.22 -7.19 7.61
CA SER A 217 -14.12 -6.44 8.51
C SER A 217 -14.59 -5.11 7.91
N ALA A 218 -13.70 -4.36 7.25
CA ALA A 218 -14.04 -3.12 6.56
C ALA A 218 -14.94 -3.38 5.34
N ASN A 219 -14.66 -4.43 4.57
CA ASN A 219 -15.41 -4.81 3.37
C ASN A 219 -16.84 -5.26 3.70
N LEU A 220 -17.03 -6.02 4.79
CA LEU A 220 -18.36 -6.41 5.28
C LEU A 220 -19.21 -5.20 5.68
N LYS A 221 -18.59 -4.16 6.25
CA LYS A 221 -19.29 -2.91 6.57
C LYS A 221 -19.59 -2.09 5.32
N SER A 222 -18.61 -1.98 4.43
CA SER A 222 -18.75 -1.28 3.16
C SER A 222 -17.62 -1.62 2.20
N LYS A 223 -17.96 -2.02 0.97
CA LYS A 223 -16.99 -2.13 -0.14
C LYS A 223 -16.25 -0.80 -0.38
N LYS A 224 -16.89 0.34 -0.07
CA LYS A 224 -16.28 1.66 -0.07
C LYS A 224 -15.05 1.68 0.84
N TYR A 225 -15.15 1.23 2.09
CA TYR A 225 -13.99 1.24 3.00
C TYR A 225 -13.03 0.08 2.74
N GLY A 226 -13.54 -1.08 2.34
CA GLY A 226 -12.70 -2.23 1.95
C GLY A 226 -11.68 -1.88 0.87
N ARG A 227 -12.05 -1.07 -0.13
CA ARG A 227 -11.15 -0.72 -1.25
C ARG A 227 -9.84 -0.05 -0.83
N TYR A 228 -9.79 0.59 0.34
CA TYR A 228 -8.60 1.29 0.84
C TYR A 228 -7.43 0.32 1.08
N TYR A 229 -7.73 -0.94 1.41
CA TYR A 229 -6.71 -1.96 1.71
C TYR A 229 -5.95 -2.45 0.47
N LEU A 230 -6.49 -2.22 -0.74
CA LEU A 230 -5.83 -2.65 -1.98
C LEU A 230 -4.47 -1.97 -2.15
N SER A 231 -4.34 -0.69 -1.79
CA SER A 231 -3.08 0.05 -1.94
C SER A 231 -1.99 -0.46 -1.01
N TYR A 232 -2.35 -0.86 0.21
CA TYR A 232 -1.40 -1.45 1.15
C TYR A 232 -0.94 -2.83 0.67
N LEU A 233 -1.86 -3.66 0.16
CA LEU A 233 -1.52 -4.97 -0.40
C LEU A 233 -0.68 -4.86 -1.68
N ALA A 234 -0.96 -3.87 -2.54
CA ALA A 234 -0.14 -3.57 -3.71
C ALA A 234 1.28 -3.14 -3.32
N ASN A 235 1.42 -2.25 -2.32
CA ASN A 235 2.73 -1.86 -1.80
C ASN A 235 3.49 -3.07 -1.23
N TRP A 236 2.80 -3.96 -0.52
CA TRP A 236 3.38 -5.21 -0.01
C TRP A 236 3.94 -6.08 -1.15
N ILE A 237 3.18 -6.29 -2.22
CA ILE A 237 3.62 -7.06 -3.40
C ILE A 237 4.94 -6.54 -3.94
N LEU A 238 5.03 -5.23 -4.20
CA LEU A 238 6.24 -4.66 -4.78
C LEU A 238 7.41 -4.64 -3.82
N SER A 239 7.14 -4.40 -2.53
CA SER A 239 8.18 -4.37 -1.51
C SER A 239 8.85 -5.73 -1.39
N GLU A 240 8.08 -6.82 -1.39
CA GLU A 240 8.60 -8.18 -1.32
C GLU A 240 9.37 -8.56 -2.60
N ILE A 241 8.82 -8.31 -3.79
CA ILE A 241 9.51 -8.60 -5.07
C ILE A 241 10.85 -7.86 -5.15
N SER A 242 10.89 -6.61 -4.69
CA SER A 242 12.10 -5.79 -4.74
C SER A 242 13.16 -6.15 -3.69
N SER A 243 12.85 -7.02 -2.72
CA SER A 243 13.72 -7.27 -1.56
C SER A 243 14.87 -8.26 -1.83
N ASP A 244 15.16 -8.60 -3.10
CA ASP A 244 16.18 -9.58 -3.54
C ASP A 244 16.08 -10.96 -2.84
N LYS A 245 14.98 -11.25 -2.11
CA LYS A 245 14.75 -12.56 -1.51
C LYS A 245 14.53 -13.59 -2.60
N ASP A 246 15.06 -14.79 -2.39
CA ASP A 246 14.92 -15.95 -3.26
C ASP A 246 13.46 -16.07 -3.75
N ILE A 247 13.26 -16.22 -5.05
CA ILE A 247 11.94 -16.19 -5.72
C ILE A 247 10.98 -17.24 -5.16
N LYS A 248 11.53 -18.31 -4.57
CA LYS A 248 10.78 -19.30 -3.80
C LYS A 248 10.04 -18.70 -2.60
N SER A 249 10.53 -17.63 -2.00
CA SER A 249 9.83 -16.88 -0.95
C SER A 249 8.61 -16.11 -1.49
N ASN A 250 8.66 -15.61 -2.73
CA ASN A 250 7.50 -14.99 -3.41
C ASN A 250 6.36 -15.98 -3.64
N ILE A 251 6.67 -17.28 -3.81
CA ILE A 251 5.67 -18.37 -3.85
C ILE A 251 4.86 -18.44 -2.54
N SER A 252 5.46 -18.11 -1.39
CA SER A 252 4.72 -18.07 -0.11
C SER A 252 3.64 -16.98 -0.10
N TYR A 253 3.86 -15.85 -0.79
CA TYR A 253 2.86 -14.79 -0.93
C TYR A 253 1.74 -15.14 -1.89
N ILE A 254 2.09 -15.77 -3.01
CA ILE A 254 1.15 -16.38 -3.94
C ILE A 254 0.25 -17.38 -3.20
N ASN A 255 0.86 -18.25 -2.37
CA ASN A 255 0.16 -19.18 -1.51
C ASN A 255 -0.66 -18.50 -0.42
N LEU A 256 -0.34 -17.26 -0.03
CA LEU A 256 -1.13 -16.47 0.91
C LEU A 256 -2.36 -15.89 0.21
N ILE A 257 -2.24 -15.22 -0.94
CA ILE A 257 -3.41 -14.68 -1.69
C ILE A 257 -4.32 -15.78 -2.23
N GLU A 258 -3.78 -16.94 -2.56
CA GLU A 258 -4.53 -18.06 -3.12
C GLU A 258 -4.68 -19.23 -2.15
N ASN A 259 -4.38 -19.02 -0.87
CA ASN A 259 -4.69 -20.00 0.17
C ASN A 259 -6.20 -20.29 0.14
N LYS A 260 -6.59 -21.55 0.41
CA LYS A 260 -7.98 -21.94 0.69
C LYS A 260 -8.44 -21.49 2.08
N ASP A 261 -7.91 -20.36 2.53
CA ASP A 261 -8.35 -19.71 3.75
C ASP A 261 -9.70 -19.07 3.48
N ALA A 262 -10.70 -19.40 4.29
CA ALA A 262 -12.07 -18.92 4.12
C ALA A 262 -12.17 -17.38 4.10
N LEU A 263 -11.27 -16.68 4.80
CA LEU A 263 -11.19 -15.22 4.79
C LEU A 263 -10.82 -14.68 3.41
N ILE A 264 -9.84 -15.33 2.78
CA ILE A 264 -9.26 -14.91 1.52
C ILE A 264 -10.18 -15.26 0.37
N ASP A 265 -10.79 -16.45 0.41
CA ASP A 265 -11.85 -16.82 -0.53
C ASP A 265 -13.04 -15.85 -0.43
N ASN A 266 -13.42 -15.41 0.77
CA ASN A 266 -14.47 -14.40 0.91
C ASN A 266 -14.07 -13.05 0.29
N LEU A 267 -12.86 -12.57 0.57
CA LEU A 267 -12.34 -11.34 -0.04
C LEU A 267 -12.28 -11.44 -1.56
N ARG A 268 -11.78 -12.54 -2.12
CA ARG A 268 -11.71 -12.75 -3.58
C ARG A 268 -13.08 -12.68 -4.24
N ASN A 269 -14.10 -13.25 -3.61
CA ASN A 269 -15.45 -13.32 -4.16
C ASN A 269 -16.26 -12.02 -3.95
N ASN A 270 -16.02 -11.29 -2.86
CA ASN A 270 -16.91 -10.21 -2.43
C ASN A 270 -16.27 -8.82 -2.41
N ALA A 271 -14.95 -8.73 -2.25
CA ALA A 271 -14.27 -7.46 -2.12
C ALA A 271 -14.04 -6.80 -3.49
N TYR A 272 -14.13 -5.48 -3.50
CA TYR A 272 -13.99 -4.70 -4.72
C TYR A 272 -12.59 -4.88 -5.32
N LYS A 273 -12.49 -5.39 -6.55
CA LYS A 273 -11.25 -5.49 -7.34
C LYS A 273 -10.08 -6.20 -6.65
N PHE A 274 -10.35 -7.06 -5.65
CA PHE A 274 -9.32 -7.84 -4.96
C PHE A 274 -8.58 -8.79 -5.89
N ASP A 275 -9.33 -9.40 -6.80
CA ASP A 275 -8.85 -10.28 -7.86
C ASP A 275 -7.80 -9.64 -8.78
N LEU A 276 -7.75 -8.31 -8.89
CA LEU A 276 -6.72 -7.63 -9.69
C LEU A 276 -5.31 -7.68 -9.07
N LEU A 277 -5.18 -7.98 -7.78
CA LEU A 277 -3.87 -8.10 -7.12
C LEU A 277 -3.01 -9.22 -7.73
N ILE A 278 -3.62 -10.29 -8.25
CA ILE A 278 -2.87 -11.38 -8.90
C ILE A 278 -2.22 -10.91 -10.21
N PHE A 279 -2.90 -10.04 -10.96
CA PHE A 279 -2.38 -9.48 -12.21
C PHE A 279 -1.33 -8.42 -11.93
N PHE A 280 -1.50 -7.63 -10.86
CA PHE A 280 -0.47 -6.70 -10.41
C PHE A 280 0.81 -7.43 -10.00
N LEU A 281 0.68 -8.54 -9.28
CA LEU A 281 1.79 -9.42 -8.92
C LEU A 281 2.48 -10.00 -10.15
N LEU A 282 1.69 -10.51 -11.11
CA LEU A 282 2.19 -11.01 -12.39
C LEU A 282 3.02 -9.96 -13.12
N ASN A 283 2.47 -8.74 -13.28
CA ASN A 283 3.12 -7.64 -13.96
C ASN A 283 4.44 -7.26 -13.29
N ALA A 284 4.45 -7.15 -11.96
CA ALA A 284 5.66 -6.88 -11.19
C ALA A 284 6.72 -7.98 -11.37
N PHE A 285 6.29 -9.24 -11.43
CA PHE A 285 7.19 -10.38 -11.56
C PHE A 285 7.79 -10.52 -12.96
N ILE A 286 7.01 -10.25 -14.03
CA ILE A 286 7.54 -10.20 -15.40
C ILE A 286 8.60 -9.11 -15.52
N ASN A 287 8.29 -7.88 -15.06
CA ASN A 287 9.24 -6.78 -15.09
C ASN A 287 10.51 -7.08 -14.28
N TYR A 288 10.39 -7.78 -13.15
CA TYR A 288 11.54 -8.20 -12.34
C TYR A 288 12.43 -9.20 -13.10
N LYS A 289 11.83 -10.17 -13.79
CA LYS A 289 12.58 -11.13 -14.63
C LYS A 289 13.41 -10.42 -15.69
N ASP A 290 12.81 -9.47 -16.39
CA ASP A 290 13.47 -8.76 -17.49
C ASP A 290 14.66 -7.92 -17.00
N VAL A 291 14.60 -7.40 -15.77
CA VAL A 291 15.65 -6.57 -15.18
C VAL A 291 16.73 -7.36 -14.45
N LYS A 292 16.38 -8.43 -13.74
CA LYS A 292 17.30 -9.14 -12.80
C LYS A 292 17.69 -10.55 -13.25
N GLY A 293 17.15 -11.07 -14.36
CA GLY A 293 17.56 -12.36 -14.91
C GLY A 293 17.12 -13.56 -14.07
N VAL A 294 15.81 -13.72 -13.89
CA VAL A 294 15.22 -14.84 -13.14
C VAL A 294 15.34 -16.16 -13.91
N ASP A 295 15.70 -17.24 -13.19
CA ASP A 295 15.68 -18.61 -13.73
C ASP A 295 14.30 -18.97 -14.32
N SER A 296 14.34 -19.52 -15.53
CA SER A 296 13.16 -19.82 -16.34
C SER A 296 12.23 -20.84 -15.67
N GLU A 297 12.75 -21.77 -14.86
CA GLU A 297 11.93 -22.78 -14.18
C GLU A 297 11.08 -22.18 -13.05
N ALA A 298 11.68 -21.35 -12.19
CA ALA A 298 10.98 -20.65 -11.13
C ALA A 298 9.91 -19.70 -11.69
N PHE A 299 10.26 -19.00 -12.78
CA PHE A 299 9.32 -18.13 -13.48
C PHE A 299 8.14 -18.93 -14.05
N ASN A 300 8.41 -20.00 -14.79
CA ASN A 300 7.37 -20.84 -15.38
C ASN A 300 6.45 -21.45 -14.31
N SER A 301 6.99 -21.82 -13.15
CA SER A 301 6.21 -22.36 -12.03
C SER A 301 5.22 -21.32 -11.47
N ILE A 302 5.66 -20.07 -11.31
CA ILE A 302 4.81 -18.97 -10.84
C ILE A 302 3.74 -18.61 -11.86
N ILE A 303 4.08 -18.52 -13.14
CA ILE A 303 3.11 -18.25 -14.20
C ILE A 303 2.09 -19.38 -14.29
N LYS A 304 2.53 -20.65 -14.26
CA LYS A 304 1.66 -21.83 -14.23
C LYS A 304 0.67 -21.75 -13.07
N PHE A 305 1.16 -21.38 -11.89
CA PHE A 305 0.30 -21.15 -10.75
C PHE A 305 -0.75 -20.06 -11.02
N ILE A 306 -0.32 -18.85 -11.42
CA ILE A 306 -1.20 -17.69 -11.64
C ILE A 306 -2.28 -18.01 -12.68
N VAL A 307 -1.89 -18.65 -13.78
CA VAL A 307 -2.79 -19.11 -14.85
C VAL A 307 -3.85 -20.09 -14.34
N SER A 308 -3.49 -20.95 -13.38
CA SER A 308 -4.41 -21.95 -12.81
C SER A 308 -5.45 -21.38 -11.85
N THR A 309 -5.28 -20.12 -11.38
CA THR A 309 -6.15 -19.50 -10.37
C THR A 309 -7.57 -19.19 -10.89
N SER A 310 -8.51 -19.12 -9.95
CA SER A 310 -9.91 -18.75 -10.25
C SER A 310 -10.05 -17.30 -10.72
N SER A 311 -9.26 -16.39 -10.14
CA SER A 311 -9.17 -14.97 -10.50
C SER A 311 -8.84 -14.80 -11.98
N THR A 312 -7.86 -15.55 -12.49
CA THR A 312 -7.45 -15.47 -13.89
C THR A 312 -8.57 -15.86 -14.85
N ARG A 313 -9.33 -16.92 -14.55
CA ARG A 313 -10.44 -17.38 -15.41
C ARG A 313 -11.53 -16.33 -15.60
N LYS A 314 -11.71 -15.41 -14.64
CA LYS A 314 -12.69 -14.33 -14.73
C LYS A 314 -12.31 -13.29 -15.80
N TYR A 315 -11.02 -13.05 -16.01
CA TYR A 315 -10.52 -12.00 -16.91
C TYR A 315 -9.89 -12.54 -18.20
N ILE A 316 -9.64 -13.85 -18.31
CA ILE A 316 -8.92 -14.42 -19.47
C ILE A 316 -9.58 -14.11 -20.82
N ASN A 317 -10.91 -14.03 -20.85
CA ASN A 317 -11.67 -13.73 -22.06
C ASN A 317 -11.78 -12.22 -22.35
N ASP A 318 -11.35 -11.37 -21.42
CA ASP A 318 -11.41 -9.92 -21.52
C ASP A 318 -10.26 -9.28 -20.72
N LEU A 319 -9.02 -9.56 -21.13
CA LEU A 319 -7.83 -8.96 -20.52
C LEU A 319 -7.78 -7.44 -20.71
N ALA A 320 -8.49 -6.92 -21.72
CA ALA A 320 -8.62 -5.49 -21.96
C ALA A 320 -9.31 -4.76 -20.78
N SER A 321 -10.19 -5.44 -20.04
CA SER A 321 -10.83 -4.89 -18.84
C SER A 321 -9.90 -4.71 -17.63
N ILE A 322 -8.69 -5.28 -17.67
CA ILE A 322 -7.67 -5.05 -16.64
C ILE A 322 -7.00 -3.70 -16.93
N PRO A 323 -6.86 -2.79 -15.96
CA PRO A 323 -6.16 -1.52 -16.15
C PRO A 323 -4.69 -1.71 -16.57
N GLU A 324 -4.18 -0.84 -17.45
CA GLU A 324 -2.83 -0.94 -18.02
C GLU A 324 -1.72 -0.90 -16.96
N GLY A 325 -1.80 -0.03 -15.95
CA GLY A 325 -0.80 -0.03 -14.89
C GLY A 325 -0.97 -1.16 -13.87
N ILE A 326 -1.99 -2.03 -14.00
CA ILE A 326 -2.10 -3.29 -13.25
C ILE A 326 -1.43 -4.42 -14.04
N LEU A 327 -1.71 -4.52 -15.34
CA LEU A 327 -1.02 -5.41 -16.27
C LEU A 327 -0.79 -4.66 -17.60
N SER A 328 0.47 -4.38 -17.92
CA SER A 328 0.84 -3.63 -19.11
C SER A 328 0.45 -4.37 -20.38
N THR A 329 0.31 -3.65 -21.49
CA THR A 329 0.00 -4.25 -22.79
C THR A 329 1.02 -5.31 -23.17
N ASP A 330 2.31 -4.99 -23.05
CA ASP A 330 3.42 -5.93 -23.33
C ASP A 330 3.34 -7.20 -22.46
N ASN A 331 3.02 -7.04 -21.18
CA ASN A 331 2.92 -8.17 -20.26
C ASN A 331 1.62 -8.99 -20.45
N ARG A 332 0.59 -8.45 -21.11
CA ARG A 332 -0.59 -9.24 -21.52
C ARG A 332 -0.23 -10.24 -22.59
N ASP A 333 0.56 -9.83 -23.58
CA ASP A 333 0.96 -10.71 -24.68
C ASP A 333 1.81 -11.87 -24.14
N ILE A 334 2.79 -11.56 -23.27
CA ILE A 334 3.57 -12.57 -22.55
C ILE A 334 2.65 -13.53 -21.79
N PHE A 335 1.68 -12.99 -21.04
CA PHE A 335 0.74 -13.81 -20.29
C PHE A 335 -0.12 -14.71 -21.19
N ILE A 336 -0.59 -14.22 -22.33
CA ILE A 336 -1.37 -15.00 -23.31
C ILE A 336 -0.54 -16.16 -23.87
N ASP A 337 0.71 -15.92 -24.25
CA ASP A 337 1.60 -16.96 -24.79
C ASP A 337 1.84 -18.09 -23.78
N PHE A 338 2.05 -17.73 -22.51
CA PHE A 338 2.17 -18.72 -21.44
C PHE A 338 0.87 -19.46 -21.19
N TYR A 339 -0.26 -18.76 -21.16
CA TYR A 339 -1.58 -19.36 -20.98
C TYR A 339 -1.87 -20.42 -22.04
N GLN A 340 -1.60 -20.10 -23.32
CA GLN A 340 -1.77 -21.03 -24.44
C GLN A 340 -0.83 -22.23 -24.35
N THR A 341 0.41 -22.02 -23.92
CA THR A 341 1.39 -23.10 -23.73
C THR A 341 0.91 -24.08 -22.67
N ILE A 342 0.41 -23.58 -21.54
CA ILE A 342 -0.11 -24.40 -20.44
C ILE A 342 -1.36 -25.18 -20.89
N LEU A 343 -2.27 -24.56 -21.63
CA LEU A 343 -3.44 -25.26 -22.16
C LEU A 343 -3.07 -26.44 -23.08
N LYS A 344 -1.96 -26.34 -23.82
CA LYS A 344 -1.44 -27.44 -24.65
C LYS A 344 -0.79 -28.55 -23.83
N GLU A 345 -0.29 -28.24 -22.63
CA GLU A 345 0.33 -29.22 -21.71
C GLU A 345 -0.69 -29.97 -20.82
N VAL A 346 -1.91 -29.45 -20.64
CA VAL A 346 -2.97 -30.17 -19.93
C VAL A 346 -3.49 -31.29 -20.84
N PRO A 347 -3.32 -32.58 -20.49
CA PRO A 347 -3.86 -33.65 -21.32
C PRO A 347 -5.37 -33.48 -21.40
N GLU A 348 -5.92 -33.51 -22.62
CA GLU A 348 -7.35 -33.67 -22.82
C GLU A 348 -7.82 -34.82 -21.93
N LYS A 349 -8.54 -34.51 -20.85
CA LYS A 349 -9.35 -35.51 -20.19
C LYS A 349 -10.37 -35.94 -21.24
N LYS A 350 -10.06 -37.04 -21.93
CA LYS A 350 -10.92 -37.69 -22.90
C LYS A 350 -12.35 -37.65 -22.38
N ALA A 351 -13.20 -36.94 -23.12
CA ALA A 351 -14.63 -36.94 -22.93
C ALA A 351 -15.06 -38.40 -22.72
N GLY A 352 -15.71 -38.66 -21.59
CA GLY A 352 -16.17 -39.99 -21.22
C GLY A 352 -16.97 -40.60 -22.35
N GLY A 353 -16.42 -41.66 -22.95
CA GLY A 353 -17.15 -42.52 -23.84
C GLY A 353 -18.32 -43.10 -23.06
N ARG A 354 -19.53 -42.56 -23.30
CA ARG A 354 -20.78 -43.26 -23.02
C ARG A 354 -20.77 -44.54 -23.85
N LYS A 355 -20.32 -45.65 -23.27
CA LYS A 355 -20.71 -46.97 -23.74
C LYS A 355 -22.15 -47.21 -23.31
N ASN A 356 -23.06 -47.01 -24.26
CA ASN A 356 -24.39 -47.57 -24.25
C ASN A 356 -24.27 -49.11 -24.18
N GLU A 357 -24.55 -49.71 -23.03
CA GLU A 357 -24.94 -51.11 -22.98
C GLU A 357 -26.47 -51.20 -22.98
N LYS A 358 -27.02 -51.33 -24.19
CA LYS A 358 -28.39 -51.83 -24.39
C LYS A 358 -28.34 -53.36 -24.49
N LYS A 359 -29.07 -54.00 -23.58
CA LYS A 359 -29.90 -55.20 -23.74
C LYS A 359 -29.30 -56.41 -24.50
N LYS A 360 -29.24 -57.55 -23.79
CA LYS A 360 -29.82 -58.80 -24.29
C LYS A 360 -30.51 -59.56 -23.15
N ASN A 361 -31.83 -59.69 -23.30
CA ASN A 361 -32.66 -60.71 -22.65
C ASN A 361 -32.16 -62.12 -23.01
N LYS A 362 -32.33 -63.06 -22.08
CA LYS A 362 -32.78 -64.46 -22.27
C LYS A 362 -33.07 -65.00 -20.86
N GLU A 363 -34.32 -65.05 -20.43
CA GLU A 363 -35.29 -66.15 -20.61
C GLU A 363 -34.93 -67.42 -19.83
N LYS A 364 -35.84 -67.77 -18.89
CA LYS A 364 -36.23 -69.11 -18.39
C LYS A 364 -35.16 -69.83 -17.55
N GLU A 365 -35.45 -70.41 -16.39
CA GLU A 365 -36.67 -71.00 -15.81
C GLU A 365 -36.58 -70.95 -14.28
#